data_AF-A0A928PUV5-F1
#
_entry.id   AF-A0A928PUV5-F1
#
_cell.length_a   1.000
_cell.length_b   1.000
_cell.length_c   1.000
_cell.angle_alpha   90.00
_cell.angle_beta   90.00
_cell.angle_gamma   90.00
#
_symmetry.space_group_name_H-M   'P 1'
#
loop_
_entity.id
_entity.type
_entity.pdbx_description
1 polymer ?
#
loop_
_entity_poly.entity_id
_entity_poly.type
_entity_poly.pdbx_seq_one_letter_code
_entity_poly.pdbx_strand_id
1 'polypeptide(L)' 'MSKYYIDLIDSEGNVIDTDDEVFDNEADAEDYADECNNAFAEGAEILEDDDDYMDPDEYEYVVREE' A
#
# COMPACT_ATOMS: atom_id res chain seq x y z
N MET A 1 -10.12 -20.53 1.82
CA MET A 1 -9.04 -19.78 2.46
C MET A 1 -9.11 -18.43 1.80
N SER A 2 -9.29 -17.39 2.59
CA SER A 2 -9.23 -16.03 2.10
C SER A 2 -7.81 -15.71 1.65
N LYS A 3 -7.68 -14.83 0.66
CA LYS A 3 -6.40 -14.27 0.25
C LYS A 3 -6.39 -12.79 0.60
N TYR A 4 -5.24 -12.31 1.04
CA TYR A 4 -5.05 -10.92 1.42
C TYR A 4 -4.10 -10.26 0.45
N TYR A 5 -4.47 -9.06 0.01
CA TYR A 5 -3.76 -8.23 -0.95
C TYR A 5 -3.49 -6.87 -0.31
N ILE A 6 -2.50 -6.16 -0.82
CA ILE A 6 -2.16 -4.82 -0.34
C ILE A 6 -2.53 -3.84 -1.44
N ASP A 7 -3.44 -2.93 -1.14
CA ASP A 7 -3.85 -1.86 -2.05
C ASP A 7 -3.25 -0.55 -1.56
N LEU A 8 -2.72 0.26 -2.48
CA LEU A 8 -2.44 1.66 -2.24
C LEU A 8 -3.72 2.45 -2.53
N ILE A 9 -4.26 3.11 -1.51
CA ILE A 9 -5.44 3.95 -1.65
C ILE A 9 -5.09 5.44 -1.53
N ASP A 10 -5.86 6.29 -2.20
CA ASP A 10 -5.83 7.73 -1.97
C ASP A 10 -6.66 8.13 -0.74
N SER A 11 -6.58 9.42 -0.36
CA SER A 11 -7.35 10.01 0.73
C SER A 11 -8.88 9.96 0.55
N GLU A 12 -9.38 9.71 -0.66
CA GLU A 12 -10.79 9.49 -0.96
C GLU A 12 -11.19 8.01 -0.84
N GLY A 13 -10.22 7.12 -0.62
CA GLY A 13 -10.39 5.67 -0.51
C GLY A 13 -10.46 4.95 -1.86
N ASN A 14 -10.01 5.58 -2.95
CA ASN A 14 -9.90 4.92 -4.25
C ASN A 14 -8.60 4.13 -4.32
N VAL A 15 -8.65 2.91 -4.85
CA VAL A 15 -7.46 2.10 -5.13
C VAL A 15 -6.71 2.70 -6.31
N ILE A 16 -5.48 3.12 -6.06
CA ILE A 16 -4.54 3.68 -7.03
C ILE A 16 -3.67 2.59 -7.61
N ASP A 17 -3.22 1.67 -6.77
CA ASP A 17 -2.41 0.52 -7.16
C ASP A 17 -2.69 -0.69 -6.25
N THR A 18 -2.37 -1.89 -6.72
CA THR A 18 -2.46 -3.13 -5.94
C THR A 18 -1.14 -3.86 -6.06
N ASP A 19 -0.52 -4.17 -4.91
CA ASP A 19 0.71 -4.94 -4.86
C ASP A 19 0.49 -6.37 -5.37
N ASP A 20 1.48 -6.91 -6.09
CA ASP A 20 1.44 -8.27 -6.65
C ASP A 20 1.64 -9.35 -5.56
N GLU A 21 2.10 -8.98 -4.36
CA GLU A 21 2.30 -9.88 -3.22
C GLU A 21 0.94 -10.33 -2.63
N VAL A 22 0.78 -11.65 -2.43
CA VAL A 22 -0.47 -12.25 -1.94
C VAL A 22 -0.22 -13.06 -0.69
N PHE A 23 -0.97 -12.75 0.37
CA PHE A 23 -0.82 -13.38 1.68
C PHE A 23 -1.96 -14.37 1.96
N ASP A 24 -1.62 -15.45 2.66
CA ASP A 24 -2.58 -16.45 3.17
C ASP A 24 -3.08 -16.12 4.59
N ASN A 25 -2.50 -15.10 5.21
CA ASN A 25 -2.73 -14.70 6.59
C ASN A 25 -2.91 -13.18 6.68
N GLU A 26 -3.95 -12.74 7.39
CA GLU A 26 -4.27 -11.33 7.58
C GLU A 26 -3.16 -10.59 8.33
N ALA A 27 -2.63 -11.17 9.40
CA ALA A 27 -1.61 -10.53 10.23
C ALA A 27 -0.27 -10.36 9.48
N ASP A 28 0.08 -11.30 8.60
CA ASP A 28 1.26 -11.15 7.74
C ASP A 28 1.05 -10.03 6.71
N ALA A 29 -0.17 -9.88 6.19
CA ALA A 29 -0.52 -8.79 5.26
C ALA A 29 -0.54 -7.42 5.97
N GLU A 30 -1.05 -7.36 7.21
CA GLU A 30 -1.06 -6.14 8.03
C GLU A 30 0.37 -5.69 8.38
N ASP A 31 1.24 -6.60 8.80
CA ASP A 31 2.66 -6.27 9.10
C ASP A 31 3.39 -5.73 7.86
N TYR A 32 3.09 -6.31 6.69
CA TYR A 32 3.62 -5.83 5.43
C TYR A 32 3.07 -4.46 5.01
N ALA A 33 1.76 -4.22 5.13
CA ALA A 33 1.15 -2.92 4.87
C ALA A 33 1.77 -1.83 5.76
N ASP A 34 2.00 -2.12 7.04
CA ASP A 34 2.67 -1.21 7.97
C ASP A 34 4.13 -0.93 7.56
N GLU A 35 4.86 -1.95 7.10
CA GLU A 35 6.22 -1.79 6.56
C GLU A 35 6.23 -0.90 5.30
N CYS A 36 5.28 -1.11 4.38
CA CYS A 36 5.11 -0.28 3.18
C CYS A 36 4.79 1.17 3.53
N ASN A 37 3.82 1.42 4.43
CA ASN A 37 3.47 2.76 4.88
C ASN A 37 4.66 3.47 5.54
N ASN A 38 5.41 2.76 6.40
CA ASN A 38 6.57 3.35 7.06
C ASN A 38 7.69 3.66 6.05
N ALA A 39 7.99 2.75 5.14
CA ALA A 39 8.97 2.98 4.08
C ALA A 39 8.59 4.17 3.20
N PHE A 40 7.31 4.27 2.83
CA PHE A 40 6.77 5.37 2.04
C PHE A 40 6.87 6.71 2.78
N ALA A 41 6.47 6.75 4.06
CA ALA A 41 6.58 7.94 4.92
C ALA A 41 8.03 8.36 5.21
N GLU A 42 8.98 7.42 5.29
CA GLU A 42 10.41 7.70 5.41
C GLU A 42 11.05 8.23 4.11
N GLY A 43 10.25 8.38 3.05
CA GLY A 43 10.70 8.90 1.76
C GLY A 43 11.45 7.86 0.94
N ALA A 44 11.12 6.57 1.09
CA ALA A 44 11.41 5.60 0.03
C ALA A 44 10.66 6.06 -1.21
N GLU A 45 11.35 6.81 -2.07
CA GLU A 45 10.76 7.51 -3.19
C GLU A 45 9.96 6.54 -4.07
N ILE A 46 8.64 6.73 -4.16
CA ILE A 46 7.89 6.29 -5.35
C ILE A 46 8.22 7.30 -6.44
N LEU A 47 9.37 7.11 -7.09
CA LEU A 47 9.69 7.78 -8.35
C LEU A 47 8.84 7.14 -9.45
N GLU A 48 7.56 7.52 -9.53
CA GLU A 48 6.79 7.28 -10.75
C GLU A 48 6.93 8.50 -11.67
N ASP A 49 7.85 8.37 -12.64
CA ASP A 49 8.08 9.23 -13.81
C ASP A 49 7.80 10.76 -13.66
N ASP A 50 8.87 11.49 -13.32
CA ASP A 50 9.19 12.88 -13.72
C ASP A 50 8.26 14.08 -13.37
N ASP A 51 7.10 13.96 -12.70
CA ASP A 51 6.37 15.18 -12.22
C ASP A 51 5.37 15.06 -11.04
N ASP A 52 4.97 13.87 -10.56
CA ASP A 52 3.97 13.76 -9.46
C ASP A 52 4.55 13.02 -8.24
N TYR A 53 5.12 13.79 -7.31
CA TYR A 53 5.46 13.30 -5.97
C TYR A 53 4.17 12.88 -5.24
N MET A 54 4.01 11.60 -4.93
CA MET A 54 2.92 11.13 -4.07
C MET A 54 3.21 11.53 -2.62
N ASP A 55 2.37 12.38 -2.04
CA ASP A 55 2.49 12.80 -0.65
C ASP A 55 2.07 11.64 0.29
N PRO A 56 2.95 11.14 1.17
CA PRO A 56 2.61 10.07 2.09
C PRO A 56 1.47 10.38 3.07
N ASP A 57 1.09 11.65 3.23
CA ASP A 57 -0.11 12.02 3.98
C ASP A 57 -1.41 11.88 3.15
N GLU A 58 -1.32 11.71 1.83
CA GLU A 58 -2.46 11.59 0.90
C GLU A 58 -2.74 10.15 0.43
N TYR A 59 -1.82 9.22 0.70
CA TYR A 59 -1.96 7.82 0.32
C TYR A 59 -1.63 6.87 1.47
N GLU A 60 -2.28 5.70 1.49
CA GLU A 60 -2.11 4.70 2.54
C GLU A 60 -2.14 3.29 1.92
N TYR A 61 -1.22 2.43 2.34
CA TYR A 61 -1.28 1.00 2.02
C TYR A 61 -2.26 0.30 2.98
N VAL A 62 -3.24 -0.41 2.43
CA VAL A 62 -4.29 -1.10 3.20
C VAL A 62 -4.46 -2.55 2.77
N VAL A 63 -4.87 -3.39 3.72
CA VAL A 63 -5.14 -4.81 3.47
C VAL A 63 -6.56 -5.02 2.94
N ARG A 64 -6.69 -5.78 1.86
CA ARG A 64 -7.97 -6.21 1.26
C ARG A 64 -8.09 -7.74 1.24
N GLU A 65 -9.25 -8.25 1.64
CA GLU A 65 -9.60 -9.67 1.57
C GLU A 65 -10.36 -10.01 0.26
N GLU A 66 -9.98 -11.10 -0.41
CA GLU A 66 -10.74 -11.75 -1.53
C GLU A 66 -10.97 -13.26 -1.32
#